data_AF-A0A817NNH0-F1
#
_entry.id   AF-A0A817NNH0-F1
#
_cell.length_a   1.000
_cell.length_b   1.000
_cell.length_c   1.000
_cell.angle_alpha   90.00
_cell.angle_beta   90.00
_cell.angle_gamma   90.00
#
_symmetry.space_group_name_H-M   'P 1'
#
loop_
_entity.id
_entity.type
_entity.pdbx_description
1 polymer ?
#
loop_
_entity_poly.entity_id
_entity_poly.type
_entity_poly.pdbx_seq_one_letter_code
_entity_poly.pdbx_strand_id
1 'polypeptide(L)'
;MNLGFLPNELLFNLFEYLTILDLFQAFYGLNSRLNTLILAHCRKCCLNFQSITKTDFDIICKNYLPFIVNRIISLRLSDDDNTPQQIGLFLSYNFQIQHFINLKTISLSNIHSSYILDKLINECSHILSLTR
;
A
#
# COMPACT_ATOMS: atom_id res chain seq x y z
N MET A 1 4.74 -26.07 -10.64
CA MET A 1 3.41 -26.15 -10.00
C MET A 1 2.51 -25.14 -10.68
N ASN A 2 1.37 -25.54 -11.26
CA ASN A 2 0.49 -24.60 -11.97
C ASN A 2 -0.58 -24.08 -11.00
N LEU A 3 -0.37 -22.87 -10.47
CA LEU A 3 -1.31 -22.16 -9.60
C LEU A 3 -2.71 -22.02 -10.21
N GLY A 4 -2.84 -22.12 -11.54
CA GLY A 4 -4.10 -22.06 -12.28
C GLY A 4 -5.10 -23.17 -11.94
N PHE A 5 -4.65 -24.32 -11.43
CA PHE A 5 -5.54 -25.44 -11.07
C PHE A 5 -5.88 -25.50 -9.59
N LEU A 6 -5.29 -24.65 -8.75
CA LEU A 6 -5.61 -24.64 -7.33
C LEU A 6 -7.03 -24.09 -7.12
N PRO A 7 -7.84 -24.73 -6.25
CA PRO A 7 -9.08 -24.17 -5.73
C PRO A 7 -8.87 -22.78 -5.13
N ASN A 8 -9.89 -21.92 -5.21
CA ASN A 8 -9.80 -20.54 -4.73
C ASN A 8 -9.54 -20.50 -3.21
N GLU A 9 -10.07 -21.47 -2.47
CA GLU A 9 -9.90 -21.60 -1.02
C GLU A 9 -8.43 -21.84 -0.65
N LEU A 10 -7.72 -22.67 -1.41
CA LEU A 10 -6.28 -22.91 -1.18
C LEU A 10 -5.45 -21.68 -1.53
N LEU A 11 -5.85 -20.92 -2.56
CA LEU A 11 -5.19 -19.67 -2.91
C LEU A 11 -5.41 -18.60 -1.83
N PHE A 12 -6.64 -18.46 -1.32
CA PHE A 12 -6.91 -17.54 -0.20
C PHE A 12 -6.12 -17.94 1.05
N ASN A 13 -6.08 -19.23 1.39
CA ASN A 13 -5.26 -19.71 2.51
C ASN A 13 -3.78 -19.37 2.32
N LEU A 14 -3.26 -19.46 1.08
CA LEU A 14 -1.88 -19.05 0.79
C LEU A 14 -1.70 -17.53 0.94
N PHE A 15 -2.68 -16.73 0.53
CA PHE A 15 -2.64 -15.27 0.60
C PHE A 15 -2.59 -14.76 2.03
N GLU A 16 -3.16 -15.46 3.02
CA GLU A 16 -3.09 -15.09 4.43
C GLU A 16 -1.65 -15.04 4.99
N TYR A 17 -0.69 -15.70 4.33
CA TYR A 17 0.73 -15.68 4.72
C TYR A 17 1.55 -14.58 4.06
N LEU A 18 0.93 -13.79 3.18
CA LEU A 18 1.61 -12.82 2.35
C LEU A 18 1.10 -11.41 2.64
N THR A 19 1.99 -10.43 2.59
CA THR A 19 1.54 -9.04 2.62
C THR A 19 0.85 -8.70 1.31
N ILE A 20 0.04 -7.64 1.33
CA ILE A 20 -0.58 -7.17 0.09
C ILE A 20 0.46 -6.81 -0.97
N LEU A 21 1.64 -6.31 -0.56
CA LEU A 21 2.73 -5.98 -1.48
C LEU A 21 3.27 -7.25 -2.16
N ASP A 22 3.52 -8.31 -1.37
CA ASP A 22 3.96 -9.61 -1.89
C ASP A 22 2.94 -10.17 -2.88
N LEU A 23 1.64 -10.03 -2.58
CA LEU A 23 0.57 -10.51 -3.46
C LEU A 23 0.58 -9.79 -4.80
N PHE A 24 0.69 -8.46 -4.79
CA PHE A 24 0.73 -7.68 -6.02
C PHE A 24 2.00 -7.99 -6.83
N GLN A 25 3.15 -8.04 -6.18
CA GLN A 25 4.43 -8.28 -6.85
C GLN A 25 4.53 -9.69 -7.44
N ALA A 26 4.07 -10.71 -6.70
CA ALA A 26 4.24 -12.10 -7.12
C ALA A 26 3.13 -12.60 -8.07
N PHE A 27 1.89 -12.12 -7.91
CA PHE A 27 0.73 -12.75 -8.58
C PHE A 27 -0.08 -11.82 -9.48
N TYR A 28 -0.02 -10.50 -9.28
CA TYR A 28 -0.84 -9.58 -10.07
C TYR A 28 -0.28 -9.42 -11.49
N GLY A 29 -1.15 -9.56 -12.49
CA GLY A 29 -0.78 -9.55 -13.91
C GLY A 29 -0.51 -10.93 -14.50
N LEU A 30 -0.40 -11.99 -13.68
CA LEU A 30 -0.18 -13.35 -14.18
C LEU A 30 -1.39 -13.94 -14.90
N ASN A 31 -2.60 -13.72 -14.37
CA ASN A 31 -3.87 -14.02 -15.06
C ASN A 31 -5.04 -13.30 -14.38
N SER A 32 -6.16 -13.17 -15.10
CA SER A 32 -7.37 -12.47 -14.64
C SER A 32 -8.01 -13.09 -13.38
N ARG A 33 -7.93 -14.42 -13.23
CA ARG A 33 -8.44 -15.12 -12.05
C ARG A 33 -7.68 -14.69 -10.80
N LEU A 34 -6.34 -14.72 -10.84
CA LEU A 34 -5.50 -14.29 -9.71
C LEU A 34 -5.71 -12.81 -9.39
N ASN A 35 -5.77 -11.94 -10.40
CA ASN A 35 -6.03 -10.51 -10.17
C ASN A 35 -7.36 -10.30 -9.41
N THR A 36 -8.40 -11.02 -9.81
CA THR A 36 -9.72 -10.96 -9.15
C THR A 36 -9.64 -11.46 -7.71
N LEU A 37 -8.93 -12.56 -7.46
CA LEU A 37 -8.77 -13.12 -6.12
C LEU A 37 -7.96 -12.19 -5.21
N ILE A 38 -6.87 -11.59 -5.69
CA ILE A 38 -6.07 -10.61 -4.95
C ILE A 38 -6.93 -9.41 -4.54
N LEU A 39 -7.71 -8.86 -5.47
CA LEU A 39 -8.63 -7.75 -5.18
C LEU A 39 -9.78 -8.15 -4.24
N ALA A 40 -10.23 -9.40 -4.30
CA ALA A 40 -11.25 -9.94 -3.41
C ALA A 40 -10.72 -10.18 -1.98
N HIS A 41 -9.45 -10.59 -1.85
CA HIS A 41 -8.74 -10.69 -0.58
C HIS A 41 -8.47 -9.29 0.00
N CYS A 42 -8.07 -8.35 -0.85
CA CYS A 42 -7.84 -6.94 -0.52
C CYS A 42 -9.17 -6.13 -0.45
N ARG A 43 -10.08 -6.51 0.46
CA ARG A 43 -11.29 -5.71 0.76
C ARG A 43 -11.00 -4.53 1.68
N LYS A 44 -10.09 -4.72 2.64
CA LYS A 44 -9.62 -3.71 3.59
C LYS A 44 -8.13 -3.93 3.80
N CYS A 45 -7.31 -3.12 3.14
CA CYS A 45 -5.90 -3.42 3.00
C CYS A 45 -5.07 -2.47 3.85
N CYS A 46 -4.04 -3.04 4.47
CA CYS A 46 -3.02 -2.29 5.18
C CYS A 46 -1.79 -2.25 4.29
N LEU A 47 -1.43 -1.06 3.82
CA LEU A 47 -0.18 -0.86 3.08
C LEU A 47 0.91 -0.48 4.06
N ASN A 48 1.98 -1.27 4.06
CA ASN A 48 3.16 -0.99 4.83
C ASN A 48 4.35 -0.80 3.90
N PHE A 49 4.74 0.46 3.67
CA PHE A 49 5.92 0.78 2.89
C PHE A 49 7.19 0.90 3.75
N GLN A 50 7.14 0.59 5.04
CA GLN A 50 8.35 0.52 5.84
C GLN A 50 9.27 -0.57 5.28
N SER A 51 10.53 -0.20 5.06
CA SER A 51 11.63 -1.04 4.59
C SER A 51 11.44 -1.62 3.19
N ILE A 52 10.50 -1.08 2.41
CA ILE A 52 10.39 -1.41 0.99
C ILE A 52 11.61 -0.90 0.22
N THR A 53 12.01 -1.59 -0.84
CA THR A 53 13.02 -1.07 -1.76
C THR A 53 12.42 0.04 -2.63
N LYS A 54 13.24 0.99 -3.07
CA LYS A 54 12.78 2.05 -4.00
C LYS A 54 12.15 1.47 -5.27
N THR A 55 12.72 0.40 -5.81
CA THR A 55 12.22 -0.25 -7.04
C THR A 55 10.82 -0.82 -6.83
N ASP A 56 10.60 -1.56 -5.76
CA ASP A 56 9.29 -2.14 -5.46
C ASP A 56 8.28 -1.04 -5.12
N PHE A 57 8.70 -0.01 -4.40
CA PHE A 57 7.89 1.16 -4.11
C PHE A 57 7.39 1.85 -5.38
N ASP A 58 8.29 2.10 -6.34
CA ASP A 58 7.94 2.72 -7.62
C ASP A 58 6.97 1.86 -8.42
N ILE A 59 7.21 0.54 -8.48
CA ILE A 59 6.32 -0.41 -9.15
C ILE A 59 4.93 -0.36 -8.53
N ILE A 60 4.84 -0.42 -7.20
CA ILE A 60 3.56 -0.47 -6.50
C ILE A 60 2.80 0.84 -6.64
N CYS A 61 3.47 1.97 -6.43
CA CYS A 61 2.88 3.30 -6.56
C CYS A 61 2.36 3.56 -7.99
N LYS A 62 3.11 3.16 -9.03
CA LYS A 62 2.71 3.43 -10.42
C LYS A 62 1.69 2.43 -10.96
N ASN A 63 1.84 1.15 -10.63
CA ASN A 63 1.13 0.08 -11.34
C ASN A 63 -0.05 -0.49 -10.55
N TYR A 64 -0.09 -0.37 -9.23
CA TYR A 64 -1.08 -1.09 -8.40
C TYR A 64 -1.89 -0.17 -7.50
N LEU A 65 -1.22 0.77 -6.83
CA LEU A 65 -1.87 1.67 -5.86
C LEU A 65 -3.07 2.44 -6.43
N PRO A 66 -3.06 2.96 -7.68
CA PRO A 66 -4.23 3.64 -8.26
C PRO A 66 -5.49 2.78 -8.31
N PHE A 67 -5.37 1.45 -8.42
CA PHE A 67 -6.49 0.53 -8.51
C PHE A 67 -7.09 0.15 -7.15
N ILE A 68 -6.32 0.33 -6.07
CA ILE A 68 -6.70 -0.09 -4.72
C ILE A 68 -6.75 1.05 -3.71
N VAL A 69 -6.47 2.30 -4.11
CA VAL A 69 -6.42 3.47 -3.23
C VAL A 69 -7.66 3.58 -2.33
N ASN A 70 -8.85 3.33 -2.89
CA ASN A 70 -10.12 3.37 -2.18
C ASN A 70 -10.34 2.19 -1.22
N ARG A 71 -9.47 1.18 -1.19
CA ARG A 71 -9.58 -0.02 -0.32
C ARG A 71 -8.61 0.02 0.86
N ILE A 72 -7.72 1.00 0.88
CA ILE A 72 -6.69 1.13 1.89
C ILE A 72 -7.31 1.72 3.15
N ILE A 73 -7.18 1.00 4.25
CA ILE A 73 -7.66 1.42 5.58
C ILE A 73 -6.53 1.87 6.50
N SER A 74 -5.31 1.41 6.22
CA SER A 74 -4.11 1.77 6.97
C SER A 74 -2.96 1.97 6.00
N LEU A 75 -2.21 3.06 6.18
CA LEU A 75 -1.03 3.39 5.39
C LEU A 75 0.14 3.68 6.32
N ARG A 76 1.24 2.97 6.15
CA ARG A 76 2.51 3.28 6.81
C ARG A 76 3.52 3.77 5.78
N LEU A 77 4.04 4.97 6.01
CA LEU A 77 5.11 5.59 5.23
C LEU A 77 6.33 5.82 6.11
N SER A 78 7.53 5.65 5.55
CA SER A 78 8.78 5.80 6.28
C SER A 78 9.89 6.29 5.36
N ASP A 79 10.59 7.36 5.74
CA ASP A 79 11.84 7.75 5.07
C ASP A 79 13.02 6.95 5.65
N ASP A 80 12.94 5.62 5.65
CA ASP A 80 14.04 4.77 6.14
C ASP A 80 15.16 4.58 5.10
N ASP A 81 16.22 3.89 5.52
CA ASP A 81 17.43 3.70 4.71
C ASP A 81 17.19 2.94 3.41
N ASN A 82 16.13 2.12 3.32
CA ASN A 82 15.84 1.33 2.12
C ASN A 82 15.17 2.16 1.02
N THR A 83 14.36 3.16 1.41
CA THR A 83 13.82 4.16 0.50
C THR A 83 13.89 5.55 1.14
N PRO A 84 15.05 6.23 1.07
CA PRO A 84 15.18 7.59 1.57
C PRO A 84 14.22 8.53 0.84
N GLN A 85 13.59 9.45 1.59
CA GLN A 85 12.60 10.41 1.06
C GLN A 85 11.34 9.74 0.46
N GLN A 86 11.03 8.50 0.83
CA GLN A 86 9.83 7.77 0.43
C GLN A 86 8.56 8.62 0.53
N ILE A 87 8.38 9.36 1.62
CA ILE A 87 7.17 10.18 1.84
C ILE A 87 7.09 11.29 0.78
N GLY A 88 8.22 11.93 0.47
CA GLY A 88 8.28 12.91 -0.60
C GLY A 88 7.98 12.29 -1.98
N LEU A 89 8.53 11.10 -2.24
CA LEU A 89 8.27 10.35 -3.48
C LEU A 89 6.80 9.94 -3.60
N PHE A 90 6.18 9.47 -2.51
CA PHE A 90 4.76 9.14 -2.46
C PHE A 90 3.89 10.33 -2.90
N LEU A 91 4.15 11.51 -2.35
CA LEU A 91 3.45 12.74 -2.72
C LEU A 91 3.74 13.15 -4.18
N SER A 92 4.95 12.90 -4.68
CA SER A 92 5.32 13.19 -6.08
C SER A 92 4.57 12.33 -7.10
N TYR A 93 4.09 11.15 -6.69
CA TYR A 93 3.18 10.32 -7.48
C TYR A 93 1.73 10.81 -7.50
N ASN A 94 1.51 12.05 -7.04
CA ASN A 94 0.19 12.68 -6.98
C ASN A 94 -0.79 11.96 -6.04
N PHE A 95 -0.28 11.20 -5.07
CA PHE A 95 -1.08 10.66 -3.98
C PHE A 95 -1.23 11.73 -2.90
N GLN A 96 -2.48 12.15 -2.68
CA GLN A 96 -2.89 12.97 -1.55
C GLN A 96 -3.68 12.09 -0.60
N ILE A 97 -3.61 12.37 0.70
CA ILE A 97 -4.29 11.55 1.71
C ILE A 97 -5.80 11.50 1.48
N GLN A 98 -6.39 12.59 0.96
CA GLN A 98 -7.80 12.66 0.58
C GLN A 98 -8.23 11.64 -0.50
N HIS A 99 -7.31 11.11 -1.32
CA HIS A 99 -7.62 10.06 -2.29
C HIS A 99 -7.93 8.72 -1.62
N PHE A 100 -7.50 8.53 -0.37
CA PHE A 100 -7.69 7.31 0.40
C PHE A 100 -8.97 7.42 1.22
N ILE A 101 -10.13 7.38 0.54
CA ILE A 101 -11.45 7.66 1.14
C ILE A 101 -11.82 6.77 2.34
N ASN A 102 -11.21 5.58 2.45
CA ASN A 102 -11.46 4.62 3.52
C ASN A 102 -10.32 4.56 4.54
N LEU A 103 -9.33 5.46 4.44
CA LEU A 103 -8.18 5.50 5.34
C LEU A 103 -8.63 5.88 6.75
N LYS A 104 -8.22 5.07 7.71
CA LYS A 104 -8.50 5.26 9.14
C LYS A 104 -7.24 5.58 9.92
N THR A 105 -6.14 4.97 9.51
CA THR A 105 -4.87 5.08 10.21
C THR A 105 -3.77 5.44 9.23
N ILE A 106 -3.00 6.45 9.59
CA ILE A 106 -1.71 6.75 8.97
C ILE A 106 -0.63 6.61 10.04
N SER A 107 0.47 5.94 9.68
CA SER A 107 1.66 5.83 10.50
C SER A 107 2.83 6.42 9.73
N LEU A 108 3.53 7.36 10.33
CA LEU A 108 4.67 8.03 9.72
C LEU A 108 5.90 7.80 10.60
N SER A 109 6.98 7.30 10.01
CA SER A 109 8.25 7.07 10.72
C SER A 109 9.42 7.70 10.00
N ASN A 110 10.49 7.97 10.75
CA ASN A 110 11.76 8.50 10.25
C ASN A 110 11.63 9.79 9.42
N ILE A 111 10.65 10.64 9.74
CA ILE A 111 10.38 11.85 8.95
C ILE A 111 11.52 12.85 9.12
N HIS A 112 12.16 13.22 8.01
CA HIS A 112 13.28 14.17 8.02
C HIS A 112 12.88 15.59 7.60
N SER A 113 11.64 15.81 7.14
CA SER A 113 11.13 17.11 6.70
C SER A 113 9.91 17.54 7.50
N SER A 114 10.05 18.61 8.28
CA SER A 114 8.94 19.24 9.01
C SER A 114 7.85 19.76 8.07
N TYR A 115 8.24 20.31 6.91
CA TYR A 115 7.29 20.78 5.89
C TYR A 115 6.37 19.66 5.38
N ILE A 116 6.93 18.48 5.10
CA ILE A 116 6.14 17.33 4.64
C ILE A 116 5.19 16.85 5.75
N LEU A 117 5.66 16.83 7.00
CA LEU A 117 4.84 16.48 8.15
C LEU A 117 3.65 17.44 8.29
N ASP A 118 3.89 18.75 8.24
CA ASP A 118 2.83 19.76 8.33
C ASP A 118 1.80 19.61 7.20
N LYS A 119 2.28 19.36 5.97
CA LYS A 119 1.40 19.08 4.83
C LYS A 119 0.52 17.86 5.08
N LEU A 120 1.09 16.75 5.53
CA LEU A 120 0.33 15.53 5.80
C LEU A 120 -0.67 15.71 6.95
N ILE A 121 -0.29 16.41 8.02
CA ILE A 121 -1.21 16.73 9.13
C ILE A 121 -2.39 17.56 8.64
N ASN A 122 -2.15 18.56 7.79
CA ASN A 122 -3.21 19.38 7.21
C ASN A 122 -4.17 18.55 6.33
N GLU A 123 -3.64 17.63 5.51
CA GLU A 123 -4.46 16.70 4.71
C GLU A 123 -5.20 15.67 5.58
N CYS A 124 -4.66 15.32 6.75
CA CYS A 124 -5.27 14.39 7.70
C CYS A 124 -6.30 15.04 8.64
N SER A 125 -6.61 16.33 8.50
CA SER A 125 -7.59 17.02 9.35
C SER A 125 -8.99 16.39 9.34
N HIS A 126 -9.30 15.56 8.33
CA HIS A 126 -10.53 14.78 8.23
C HIS A 126 -10.45 13.35 8.81
N ILE A 127 -9.27 12.88 9.21
CA ILE A 127 -9.03 11.51 9.67
C ILE A 127 -9.08 11.45 11.20
N LEU A 128 -9.99 10.63 11.73
CA LEU A 128 -10.34 10.52 13.15
C LEU A 128 -9.20 10.04 14.08
N SER A 129 -8.04 9.61 13.57
CA SER A 129 -6.90 9.19 14.40
C SER A 129 -5.55 9.34 13.71
N LEU A 130 -4.65 10.13 14.31
CA LEU A 130 -3.24 10.23 13.94
C LEU A 130 -2.40 9.55 15.02
N THR A 131 -1.88 8.36 14.74
CA THR A 131 -0.95 7.65 15.63
C THR A 131 0.47 8.02 15.25
N ARG A 132 1.15 8.71 16.18
CA ARG A 132 2.59 9.03 16.10
C ARG A 132 3.44 7.82 16.49
#